data_AF-A0AAF0WFR0-F1
#
_entry.id   AF-A0AAF0WFR0-F1
#
_cell.length_a   1.000
_cell.length_b   1.000
_cell.length_c   1.000
_cell.angle_alpha   90.00
_cell.angle_beta   90.00
_cell.angle_gamma   90.00
#
_symmetry.space_group_name_H-M   'P 1'
#
loop_
_entity.id
_entity.type
_entity.pdbx_description
1 polymer ?
#
loop_
_entity_poly.entity_id
_entity_poly.type
_entity_poly.pdbx_seq_one_letter_code
_entity_poly.pdbx_strand_id
1 'polypeptide(L)'
;MKNMVFLLLLSVVTLQVADAQTCKPSGKIKGKKPPPGLCKIGYGSDCCVQGKLYTTYTCSPPVSSHTKATLTINSFEKGGDGGGPSECDGKYHSDNTPVVALSTGWFNHQKRCMNFINVHGNGKSVRAMVVDECDSTRGCDNDHDYQPPCPHNIVDASKAVWKALGVPEKDWGEMQITWSDA
;
A
#
# COMPACT_ATOMS: atom_id res chain seq x y z
N MET A 1 -24.34 58.49 38.02
CA MET A 1 -23.02 57.82 38.02
C MET A 1 -23.25 56.32 38.19
N LYS A 2 -23.18 55.55 37.10
CA LYS A 2 -23.11 54.08 37.17
C LYS A 2 -21.96 53.66 36.28
N ASN A 3 -20.85 53.30 36.92
CA ASN A 3 -19.63 52.85 36.26
C ASN A 3 -19.90 51.50 35.61
N MET A 4 -19.93 51.47 34.28
CA MET A 4 -20.03 50.26 33.50
C MET A 4 -18.60 49.75 33.26
N VAL A 5 -18.17 48.78 34.06
CA VAL A 5 -16.88 48.11 33.89
C VAL A 5 -17.01 47.14 32.71
N PHE A 6 -16.33 47.44 31.61
CA PHE A 6 -16.26 46.57 30.43
C PHE A 6 -15.15 45.53 30.66
N LEU A 7 -15.50 44.29 30.99
CA LEU A 7 -14.54 43.18 31.01
C LEU A 7 -14.21 42.79 29.56
N LEU A 8 -13.02 43.15 29.08
CA LEU A 8 -12.45 42.55 27.87
C LEU A 8 -12.01 41.12 28.19
N LEU A 9 -12.78 40.14 27.70
CA LEU A 9 -12.37 38.74 27.64
C LEU A 9 -11.33 38.57 26.53
N LEU A 10 -10.04 38.47 26.89
CA LEU A 10 -9.01 37.99 25.97
C LEU A 10 -9.25 36.51 25.69
N SER A 11 -9.80 36.20 24.51
CA SER A 11 -9.85 34.83 23.99
C SER A 11 -8.44 34.38 23.60
N VAL A 12 -7.79 33.62 24.47
CA VAL A 12 -6.55 32.90 24.13
C VAL A 12 -6.93 31.78 23.17
N VAL A 13 -6.74 32.01 21.87
CA VAL A 13 -6.86 30.96 20.84
C VAL A 13 -5.65 30.05 21.00
N THR A 14 -5.83 28.93 21.69
CA THR A 14 -4.84 27.85 21.69
C THR A 14 -4.85 27.22 20.30
N LEU A 15 -3.80 27.48 19.52
CA LEU A 15 -3.48 26.72 18.32
C LEU A 15 -3.23 25.27 18.75
N GLN A 16 -4.29 24.44 18.70
CA GLN A 16 -4.13 23.00 18.77
C GLN A 16 -3.42 22.58 17.48
N VAL A 17 -2.10 22.45 17.54
CA VAL A 17 -1.36 21.69 16.54
C VAL A 17 -1.87 20.26 16.67
N ALA A 18 -2.79 19.87 15.79
CA ALA A 18 -3.18 18.48 15.65
C ALA A 18 -1.91 17.72 15.28
N ASP A 19 -1.41 16.93 16.22
CA ASP A 19 -0.30 16.02 15.97
C ASP A 19 -0.81 15.06 14.90
N ALA A 20 -0.41 15.28 13.64
CA ALA A 20 -0.78 14.40 12.54
C ALA A 20 -0.17 13.05 12.86
N GLN A 21 -0.98 12.17 13.45
CA GLN A 21 -0.50 10.97 14.11
C GLN A 21 0.23 10.11 13.08
N THR A 22 1.56 10.09 13.20
CA THR A 22 2.42 9.36 12.27
C THR A 22 2.09 7.87 12.36
N CYS A 23 1.98 7.21 11.20
CA CYS A 23 1.66 5.78 11.17
C CYS A 23 2.73 4.98 11.92
N LYS A 24 2.30 4.16 12.89
CA LYS A 24 3.16 3.31 13.72
C LYS A 24 2.84 1.84 13.44
N PRO A 25 3.82 0.94 13.64
CA PRO A 25 3.57 -0.50 13.61
C PRO A 25 2.39 -0.89 14.52
N SER A 26 1.52 -1.76 14.01
CA SER A 26 0.42 -2.34 14.80
C SER A 26 0.87 -3.55 15.61
N GLY A 27 1.94 -4.22 15.19
CA GLY A 27 2.42 -5.43 15.84
C GLY A 27 3.57 -6.10 15.09
N LYS A 28 3.76 -7.38 15.40
CA LYS A 28 4.70 -8.28 14.73
C LYS A 28 4.12 -9.68 14.63
N ILE A 29 4.42 -10.37 13.54
CA ILE A 29 4.15 -11.81 13.38
C ILE A 29 5.46 -12.59 13.31
N LYS A 30 5.42 -13.86 13.73
CA LYS A 30 6.56 -14.78 13.66
C LYS A 30 6.46 -15.61 12.39
N GLY A 31 7.49 -15.52 11.55
CA GLY A 31 7.58 -16.26 10.29
C GLY A 31 7.54 -17.76 10.51
N LYS A 32 6.82 -18.44 9.62
CA LYS A 32 6.73 -19.90 9.55
C LYS A 32 7.43 -20.37 8.28
N LYS A 33 8.11 -21.51 8.36
CA LYS A 33 8.69 -22.14 7.17
C LYS A 33 7.54 -22.58 6.24
N PRO A 34 7.56 -22.20 4.95
CA PRO A 34 6.58 -22.72 4.00
C PRO A 34 6.70 -24.25 3.87
N PRO A 35 5.56 -24.97 3.79
CA PRO A 35 5.54 -26.35 3.34
C PRO A 35 6.12 -26.50 1.92
N PRO A 36 6.62 -27.68 1.53
CA PRO A 36 7.10 -27.93 0.18
C PRO A 36 6.04 -27.58 -0.88
N GLY A 37 6.43 -26.82 -1.90
CA GLY A 37 5.55 -26.41 -3.01
C GLY A 37 4.72 -25.14 -2.75
N LEU A 38 4.82 -24.54 -1.57
CA LEU A 38 4.24 -23.23 -1.23
C LEU A 38 5.32 -22.15 -1.14
N CYS A 39 4.90 -20.89 -1.25
CA CYS A 39 5.73 -19.72 -1.51
C CYS A 39 6.43 -19.80 -2.87
N LYS A 40 5.73 -19.36 -3.93
CA LYS A 40 6.34 -19.21 -5.25
C LYS A 40 7.26 -17.99 -5.25
N ILE A 41 8.55 -18.21 -5.51
CA ILE A 41 9.53 -17.13 -5.66
C ILE A 41 9.43 -16.59 -7.10
N GLY A 42 8.84 -15.40 -7.27
CA GLY A 42 8.73 -14.66 -8.52
C GLY A 42 8.90 -13.15 -8.28
N TYR A 43 9.59 -12.45 -9.19
CA TYR A 43 9.72 -10.98 -9.22
C TYR A 43 10.02 -10.25 -7.89
N GLY A 44 10.78 -10.86 -6.97
CA GLY A 44 11.15 -10.25 -5.69
C GLY A 44 10.30 -10.69 -4.49
N SER A 45 9.39 -11.65 -4.66
CA SER A 45 8.65 -12.26 -3.55
C SER A 45 9.59 -13.07 -2.63
N ASP A 46 9.76 -12.60 -1.39
CA ASP A 46 10.51 -13.31 -0.36
C ASP A 46 9.61 -14.29 0.40
N CYS A 47 10.12 -15.46 0.75
CA CYS A 47 9.42 -16.37 1.66
C CYS A 47 9.69 -16.03 3.12
N CYS A 48 8.70 -16.24 3.98
CA CYS A 48 8.91 -16.09 5.42
C CYS A 48 9.98 -17.05 5.96
N VAL A 49 10.87 -16.51 6.78
CA VAL A 49 11.93 -17.25 7.46
C VAL A 49 11.42 -17.73 8.82
N GLN A 50 11.60 -19.02 9.11
CA GLN A 50 11.18 -19.60 10.38
C GLN A 50 11.77 -18.85 11.56
N GLY A 51 10.90 -18.33 12.43
CA GLY A 51 11.28 -17.64 13.65
C GLY A 51 11.66 -16.17 13.50
N LYS A 52 11.83 -15.64 12.27
CA LYS A 52 12.04 -14.21 12.04
C LYS A 52 10.77 -13.43 12.39
N LEU A 53 10.91 -12.28 13.03
CA LEU A 53 9.78 -11.39 13.31
C LEU A 53 9.60 -10.40 12.15
N TYR A 54 8.37 -10.29 11.66
CA TYR A 54 7.96 -9.36 10.61
C TYR A 54 7.01 -8.34 11.21
N THR A 55 7.22 -7.06 10.89
CA THR A 55 6.39 -5.96 11.38
C THR A 55 5.07 -5.91 10.64
N THR A 56 3.97 -5.64 11.34
CA THR A 56 2.65 -5.43 10.75
C THR A 56 2.20 -3.98 10.94
N TYR A 57 1.30 -3.54 10.08
CA TYR A 57 0.71 -2.20 10.10
C TYR A 57 -0.79 -2.30 9.83
N THR A 58 -1.55 -1.41 10.45
CA THR A 58 -2.98 -1.19 10.13
C THR A 58 -3.20 0.20 9.53
N CYS A 59 -2.12 0.94 9.32
CA CYS A 59 -2.11 2.29 8.79
C CYS A 59 -1.06 2.39 7.67
N SER A 60 -1.12 3.49 6.93
CA SER A 60 -0.14 3.88 5.92
C SER A 60 0.21 5.36 6.13
N PRO A 61 1.29 5.88 5.51
CA PRO A 61 1.60 7.31 5.57
C PRO A 61 0.43 8.18 5.07
N PRO A 62 0.33 9.46 5.49
CA PRO A 62 -0.77 10.33 5.07
C PRO A 62 -0.88 10.46 3.54
N VAL A 63 -2.10 10.38 3.03
CA VAL A 63 -2.39 10.61 1.61
C VAL A 63 -2.41 12.11 1.31
N SER A 64 -1.81 12.49 0.19
CA SER A 64 -1.74 13.86 -0.34
C SER A 64 -1.82 13.84 -1.87
N SER A 65 -1.71 15.01 -2.51
CA SER A 65 -1.58 15.10 -3.97
C SER A 65 -0.26 14.52 -4.52
N HIS A 66 0.73 14.23 -3.66
CA HIS A 66 2.03 13.68 -4.03
C HIS A 66 2.47 12.62 -3.00
N THR A 67 1.60 11.66 -2.73
CA THR A 67 1.84 10.61 -1.72
C THR A 67 3.06 9.78 -2.12
N LYS A 68 4.14 9.85 -1.34
CA LYS A 68 5.34 9.05 -1.60
C LYS A 68 5.08 7.58 -1.31
N ALA A 69 5.49 6.72 -2.23
CA ALA A 69 5.35 5.28 -2.10
C ALA A 69 6.53 4.55 -2.74
N THR A 70 6.66 3.27 -2.42
CA THR A 70 7.47 2.33 -3.18
C THR A 70 6.55 1.57 -4.12
N LEU A 71 6.86 1.60 -5.41
CA LEU A 71 6.22 0.79 -6.42
C LEU A 71 6.90 -0.59 -6.41
N THR A 72 6.11 -1.64 -6.26
CA THR A 72 6.55 -3.04 -6.45
C THR A 72 5.87 -3.63 -7.68
N ILE A 73 6.30 -4.82 -8.09
CA ILE A 73 5.74 -5.54 -9.22
C ILE A 73 4.99 -6.78 -8.75
N ASN A 74 3.81 -6.99 -9.30
CA ASN A 74 2.98 -8.16 -9.04
C ASN A 74 2.19 -8.57 -10.28
N SER A 75 1.92 -9.87 -10.40
CA SER A 75 0.99 -10.42 -11.38
C SER A 75 -0.34 -10.76 -10.71
N PHE A 76 -1.39 -10.10 -11.18
CA PHE A 76 -2.78 -10.33 -10.76
C PHE A 76 -3.46 -11.41 -11.60
N GLU A 77 -2.71 -12.14 -12.43
CA GLU A 77 -3.24 -13.21 -13.26
C GLU A 77 -3.41 -14.51 -12.47
N LYS A 78 -4.31 -15.37 -12.96
CA LYS A 78 -4.47 -16.70 -12.39
C LYS A 78 -3.17 -17.48 -12.53
N GLY A 79 -2.61 -17.89 -11.39
CA GLY A 79 -1.36 -18.64 -11.34
C GLY A 79 -0.10 -17.78 -11.30
N GLY A 80 -0.25 -16.45 -11.31
CA GLY A 80 0.79 -15.49 -10.98
C GLY A 80 1.23 -15.54 -9.51
N ASP A 81 2.05 -14.58 -9.12
CA ASP A 81 2.60 -14.41 -7.77
C ASP A 81 1.67 -13.65 -6.81
N GLY A 82 0.66 -12.95 -7.32
CA GLY A 82 -0.37 -12.28 -6.51
C GLY A 82 -1.33 -13.22 -5.77
N GLY A 83 -1.18 -14.53 -5.92
CA GLY A 83 -1.94 -15.53 -5.19
C GLY A 83 -3.40 -15.66 -5.65
N GLY A 84 -4.34 -15.22 -4.80
CA GLY A 84 -5.78 -15.35 -5.01
C GLY A 84 -6.36 -14.33 -5.99
N PRO A 85 -7.67 -14.40 -6.28
CA PRO A 85 -8.39 -13.32 -6.95
C PRO A 85 -8.39 -12.05 -6.08
N SER A 86 -8.43 -10.88 -6.71
CA SER A 86 -8.28 -9.59 -6.01
C SER A 86 -9.48 -9.22 -5.14
N GLU A 87 -9.20 -8.57 -4.01
CA GLU A 87 -10.16 -8.29 -2.92
C GLU A 87 -11.35 -7.42 -3.37
N CYS A 88 -11.15 -6.48 -4.31
CA CYS A 88 -12.22 -5.55 -4.70
C CYS A 88 -13.36 -6.18 -5.50
N ASP A 89 -13.07 -7.20 -6.32
CA ASP A 89 -14.05 -7.76 -7.26
C ASP A 89 -14.02 -9.29 -7.39
N GLY A 90 -13.16 -9.98 -6.63
CA GLY A 90 -13.02 -11.42 -6.64
C GLY A 90 -12.52 -11.99 -7.96
N LYS A 91 -11.77 -11.21 -8.76
CA LYS A 91 -11.28 -11.61 -10.09
C LYS A 91 -9.78 -11.54 -10.20
N TYR A 92 -9.26 -12.30 -11.16
CA TYR A 92 -7.92 -12.11 -11.68
C TYR A 92 -7.93 -11.02 -12.76
N HIS A 93 -6.85 -10.26 -12.84
CA HIS A 93 -6.67 -9.16 -13.80
C HIS A 93 -5.43 -9.44 -14.67
N SER A 94 -5.52 -9.18 -15.98
CA SER A 94 -4.38 -9.43 -16.87
C SER A 94 -3.20 -8.52 -16.56
N ASP A 95 -1.98 -9.04 -16.71
CA ASP A 95 -0.72 -8.28 -16.61
C ASP A 95 -0.63 -7.12 -17.62
N ASN A 96 -1.49 -7.13 -18.65
CA ASN A 96 -1.62 -6.06 -19.65
C ASN A 96 -2.63 -4.97 -19.25
N THR A 97 -3.30 -5.10 -18.11
CA THR A 97 -4.24 -4.12 -17.57
C THR A 97 -3.55 -3.29 -16.49
N PRO A 98 -3.57 -1.95 -16.54
CA PRO A 98 -2.95 -1.12 -15.50
C PRO A 98 -3.77 -1.16 -14.20
N VAL A 99 -3.48 -2.15 -13.38
CA VAL A 99 -4.08 -2.35 -12.06
C VAL A 99 -3.02 -2.35 -10.96
N VAL A 100 -3.44 -2.04 -9.74
CA VAL A 100 -2.60 -2.00 -8.54
C VAL A 100 -3.32 -2.55 -7.30
N ALA A 101 -2.53 -3.03 -6.34
CA ALA A 101 -2.90 -3.18 -4.94
C ALA A 101 -2.32 -2.03 -4.11
N LEU A 102 -2.99 -1.68 -3.01
CA LEU A 102 -2.49 -0.67 -2.07
C LEU A 102 -2.27 -1.28 -0.69
N SER A 103 -1.23 -0.83 0.02
CA SER A 103 -1.06 -1.17 1.45
C SER A 103 -2.35 -0.92 2.23
N THR A 104 -2.65 -1.77 3.22
CA THR A 104 -3.89 -1.75 4.03
C THR A 104 -4.41 -0.35 4.38
N GLY A 105 -3.55 0.53 4.91
CA GLY A 105 -3.97 1.86 5.32
C GLY A 105 -4.42 2.76 4.16
N TRP A 106 -3.80 2.61 2.99
CA TRP A 106 -4.21 3.30 1.76
C TRP A 106 -5.40 2.63 1.08
N PHE A 107 -5.48 1.30 1.12
CA PHE A 107 -6.64 0.55 0.65
C PHE A 107 -7.93 0.98 1.38
N ASN A 108 -7.81 1.29 2.68
CA ASN A 108 -8.80 2.01 3.48
C ASN A 108 -10.16 1.31 3.48
N HIS A 109 -10.17 0.04 3.88
CA HIS A 109 -11.37 -0.79 3.95
C HIS A 109 -12.18 -0.76 2.65
N GLN A 110 -11.50 -1.06 1.53
CA GLN A 110 -12.08 -1.08 0.17
C GLN A 110 -12.61 0.27 -0.34
N LYS A 111 -12.42 1.39 0.37
CA LYS A 111 -12.91 2.71 -0.10
C LYS A 111 -12.28 3.18 -1.40
N ARG A 112 -11.11 2.66 -1.76
CA ARG A 112 -10.45 2.93 -3.04
C ARG A 112 -10.73 1.88 -4.11
N CYS A 113 -11.47 0.82 -3.81
CA CYS A 113 -11.76 -0.23 -4.78
C CYS A 113 -12.41 0.31 -6.04
N MET A 114 -11.90 -0.14 -7.19
CA MET A 114 -12.35 0.22 -8.53
C MET A 114 -12.23 1.72 -8.86
N ASN A 115 -11.64 2.52 -7.96
CA ASN A 115 -11.24 3.89 -8.24
C ASN A 115 -9.85 3.89 -8.89
N PHE A 116 -9.55 5.00 -9.56
CA PHE A 116 -8.27 5.19 -10.20
C PHE A 116 -7.35 6.03 -9.34
N ILE A 117 -6.06 5.72 -9.42
CA ILE A 117 -4.98 6.58 -8.94
C ILE A 117 -4.09 6.98 -10.11
N ASN A 118 -3.44 8.13 -9.99
CA ASN A 118 -2.34 8.52 -10.86
C ASN A 118 -1.03 8.12 -10.20
N VAL A 119 -0.26 7.26 -10.86
CA VAL A 119 1.08 6.85 -10.43
C VAL A 119 2.11 7.63 -11.24
N HIS A 120 3.01 8.32 -10.55
CA HIS A 120 4.10 9.10 -11.14
C HIS A 120 5.45 8.51 -10.78
N GLY A 121 6.24 8.17 -11.79
CA GLY A 121 7.56 7.54 -11.63
C GLY A 121 8.35 7.60 -12.94
N ASN A 122 9.68 7.59 -12.87
CA ASN A 122 10.55 7.62 -14.05
C ASN A 122 10.23 8.77 -15.04
N GLY A 123 9.82 9.93 -14.53
CA GLY A 123 9.42 11.09 -15.35
C GLY A 123 8.11 10.91 -16.14
N LYS A 124 7.36 9.83 -15.91
CA LYS A 124 6.09 9.52 -16.56
C LYS A 124 4.96 9.36 -15.54
N SER A 125 3.74 9.30 -16.07
CA SER A 125 2.51 9.12 -15.30
C SER A 125 1.65 8.05 -15.94
N VAL A 126 1.00 7.22 -15.14
CA VAL A 126 0.00 6.25 -15.60
C VAL A 126 -1.20 6.26 -14.66
N ARG A 127 -2.39 6.17 -15.24
CA ARG A 127 -3.64 5.98 -14.49
C ARG A 127 -3.86 4.49 -14.31
N ALA A 128 -3.99 4.05 -13.05
CA ALA A 128 -4.16 2.65 -12.71
C ALA A 128 -5.36 2.44 -11.78
N MET A 129 -6.06 1.33 -11.95
CA MET A 129 -7.24 0.98 -11.13
C MET A 129 -6.80 0.20 -9.89
N VAL A 130 -7.31 0.58 -8.72
CA VAL A 130 -7.09 -0.16 -7.48
C VAL A 130 -8.02 -1.37 -7.48
N VAL A 131 -7.45 -2.56 -7.48
CA VAL A 131 -8.21 -3.83 -7.53
C VAL A 131 -8.01 -4.69 -6.29
N ASP A 132 -6.98 -4.42 -5.49
CA ASP A 132 -6.60 -5.32 -4.42
C ASP A 132 -5.97 -4.61 -3.20
N GLU A 133 -5.84 -5.38 -2.12
CA GLU A 133 -5.10 -4.99 -0.93
C GLU A 133 -3.73 -5.66 -0.92
N CYS A 134 -2.68 -4.87 -0.69
CA CYS A 134 -1.38 -5.39 -0.27
C CYS A 134 -1.40 -5.50 1.26
N ASP A 135 -1.77 -6.66 1.79
CA ASP A 135 -2.10 -6.83 3.20
C ASP A 135 -0.85 -6.65 4.10
N SER A 136 -0.86 -5.58 4.88
CA SER A 136 0.21 -5.23 5.82
C SER A 136 -0.06 -5.70 7.26
N THR A 137 -1.20 -6.34 7.50
CA THR A 137 -1.66 -6.79 8.83
C THR A 137 -1.30 -8.24 9.12
N ARG A 138 -1.14 -9.06 8.07
CA ARG A 138 -0.92 -10.51 8.15
C ARG A 138 -0.01 -10.99 7.03
N GLY A 139 0.36 -12.27 7.09
CA GLY A 139 1.36 -12.89 6.24
C GLY A 139 1.94 -14.13 6.91
N CYS A 140 2.92 -14.77 6.28
CA CYS A 140 3.57 -15.97 6.78
C CYS A 140 2.60 -17.11 7.14
N ASP A 141 1.46 -17.17 6.47
CA ASP A 141 0.40 -18.15 6.65
C ASP A 141 -0.04 -18.73 5.30
N ASN A 142 -0.95 -19.69 5.33
CA ASN A 142 -1.42 -20.39 4.13
C ASN A 142 -2.20 -19.47 3.17
N ASP A 143 -2.90 -18.47 3.70
CA ASP A 143 -3.72 -17.57 2.88
C ASP A 143 -2.85 -16.59 2.07
N HIS A 144 -1.61 -16.35 2.53
CA HIS A 144 -0.64 -15.44 1.93
C HIS A 144 0.51 -16.17 1.23
N ASP A 145 0.34 -17.46 0.90
CA ASP A 145 1.38 -18.31 0.33
C ASP A 145 2.72 -18.23 1.10
N TYR A 146 2.66 -18.02 2.42
CA TYR A 146 3.81 -17.81 3.31
C TYR A 146 4.75 -16.64 2.92
N GLN A 147 4.25 -15.67 2.15
CA GLN A 147 4.92 -14.39 1.91
C GLN A 147 4.82 -13.48 3.15
N PRO A 148 5.78 -12.58 3.41
CA PRO A 148 5.74 -11.66 4.53
C PRO A 148 4.59 -10.65 4.39
N PRO A 149 4.17 -10.02 5.50
CA PRO A 149 3.24 -8.89 5.43
C PRO A 149 3.79 -7.79 4.54
N CYS A 150 2.90 -7.19 3.75
CA CYS A 150 3.23 -6.07 2.89
C CYS A 150 3.74 -4.88 3.74
N PRO A 151 4.75 -4.12 3.27
CA PRO A 151 5.06 -2.84 3.87
C PRO A 151 3.88 -1.87 3.78
N HIS A 152 3.85 -0.89 4.68
CA HIS A 152 2.73 0.06 4.82
C HIS A 152 2.71 1.22 3.80
N ASN A 153 3.63 1.23 2.84
CA ASN A 153 3.82 2.33 1.88
C ASN A 153 4.02 1.84 0.44
N ILE A 154 3.35 0.75 0.07
CA ILE A 154 3.45 0.08 -1.21
C ILE A 154 2.27 0.42 -2.12
N VAL A 155 2.61 0.66 -3.39
CA VAL A 155 1.70 0.51 -4.53
C VAL A 155 2.20 -0.71 -5.29
N ASP A 156 1.47 -1.81 -5.24
CA ASP A 156 1.91 -3.07 -5.83
C ASP A 156 1.28 -3.25 -7.21
N ALA A 157 2.09 -3.28 -8.26
CA ALA A 157 1.60 -2.90 -9.58
C ALA A 157 1.81 -3.97 -10.64
N SER A 158 0.80 -4.10 -11.50
CA SER A 158 0.86 -4.93 -12.71
C SER A 158 2.00 -4.53 -13.65
N LYS A 159 2.43 -5.47 -14.50
CA LYS A 159 3.44 -5.24 -15.55
C LYS A 159 3.06 -4.07 -16.47
N ALA A 160 1.78 -3.87 -16.75
CA ALA A 160 1.28 -2.75 -17.55
C ALA A 160 1.62 -1.37 -16.95
N VAL A 161 1.53 -1.22 -15.62
CA VAL A 161 1.91 0.03 -14.93
C VAL A 161 3.40 0.31 -15.12
N TRP A 162 4.25 -0.69 -14.89
CA TRP A 162 5.70 -0.57 -15.09
C TRP A 162 6.08 -0.23 -16.53
N LYS A 163 5.46 -0.90 -17.52
CA LYS A 163 5.64 -0.60 -18.94
C LYS A 163 5.21 0.83 -19.29
N ALA A 164 4.06 1.29 -18.77
CA ALA A 164 3.57 2.63 -19.01
C ALA A 164 4.47 3.73 -18.41
N LEU A 165 5.07 3.45 -17.26
CA LEU A 165 6.12 4.31 -16.67
C LEU A 165 7.45 4.24 -17.44
N GLY A 166 7.57 3.39 -18.45
CA GLY A 166 8.73 3.31 -19.34
C GLY A 166 9.99 2.81 -18.64
N VAL A 167 9.85 2.05 -17.56
CA VAL A 167 10.98 1.43 -16.87
C VAL A 167 11.39 0.18 -17.64
N PRO A 168 12.68 0.00 -18.02
CA PRO A 168 13.14 -1.22 -18.66
C PRO A 168 12.90 -2.45 -17.79
N GLU A 169 12.47 -3.57 -18.36
CA GLU A 169 12.13 -4.79 -17.59
C GLU A 169 13.27 -5.30 -16.70
N LYS A 170 14.52 -5.12 -17.13
CA LYS A 170 15.73 -5.45 -16.34
C LYS A 170 15.88 -4.66 -15.03
N ASP A 171 15.18 -3.52 -14.92
CA ASP A 171 15.23 -2.62 -13.77
C ASP A 171 13.93 -2.70 -12.94
N TRP A 172 13.07 -3.69 -13.20
CA TRP A 172 11.87 -3.93 -12.41
C TRP A 172 12.20 -4.59 -11.08
N GLY A 173 11.41 -4.28 -10.07
CA GLY A 173 11.59 -4.72 -8.70
C GLY A 173 10.96 -3.69 -7.78
N GLU A 174 11.76 -2.70 -7.36
CA GLU A 174 11.30 -1.59 -6.53
C GLU A 174 11.67 -0.24 -7.14
N MET A 175 10.74 0.71 -7.12
CA MET A 175 11.01 2.09 -7.56
C MET A 175 10.28 3.09 -6.66
N GLN A 176 10.97 4.18 -6.28
CA GLN A 176 10.31 5.28 -5.58
C GLN A 176 9.39 6.04 -6.53
N ILE A 177 8.15 6.27 -6.09
CA ILE A 177 7.11 6.96 -6.86
C ILE A 177 6.39 7.98 -5.99
N THR A 178 5.54 8.78 -6.64
CA THR A 178 4.44 9.47 -5.97
C THR A 178 3.11 9.06 -6.59
N TRP A 179 2.05 9.03 -5.80
CA TRP A 179 0.70 8.79 -6.30
C TRP A 179 -0.34 9.76 -5.71
N SER A 180 -1.46 9.88 -6.41
CA SER A 180 -2.64 10.64 -5.97
C SER A 180 -3.92 9.95 -6.41
N ASP A 181 -5.02 10.18 -5.68
CA ASP A 181 -6.35 9.83 -6.16
C ASP A 181 -6.62 10.60 -7.49
N ALA A 182 -7.24 9.93 -8.48
CA ALA A 182 -7.44 10.47 -9.83
C ALA A 182 -8.79 11.16 -10.05
#